data_AF-A0A7Y3BSI8-F1
#
_entry.id   AF-A0A7Y3BSI8-F1
#
_cell.length_a   1.000
_cell.length_b   1.000
_cell.length_c   1.000
_cell.angle_alpha   90.00
_cell.angle_beta   90.00
_cell.angle_gamma   90.00
#
_symmetry.space_group_name_H-M   'P 1'
#
loop_
_entity.id
_entity.type
_entity.pdbx_description
1 polymer ?
#
loop_
_entity_poly.entity_id
_entity_poly.type
_entity_poly.pdbx_seq_one_letter_code
_entity_poly.pdbx_strand_id
1 'polypeptide(L)'
;MKRILLSVAALLLLSVAVLVYFLFRPLSVVPVPAELQCYDLGQGGYVPLDAPNQAFGVGLSYAGHIEETASSFDPDASPPVFVKSRGSFARTGARVPFPTPRVLIESADALELGLGETLRSDFPELAPLLDYEVEMGLVLLEDIDPSRLDDPSFAPRLGFFIANDLSARSIGILGEGRPNRYAYWGLSKSFPGFMPVADKAWMPENPAPNGIPCVEIESLVNGEVRQRQSTADMIYTPIQMLRFIHGAFPEAPLSKGTIVLTGTPGGVAMRTPRWLVRLSNLVGLSRFRKLATKLGGDTSRFLRVGDEVTVRGQGLGKVSVTITGNDAGQP
;
A
#
# COMPACT_ATOMS: atom_id res chain seq x y z
N MET A 1 -26.75 34.27 -37.83
CA MET A 1 -25.91 34.47 -36.62
C MET A 1 -26.53 33.91 -35.34
N LYS A 2 -27.73 34.32 -34.87
CA LYS A 2 -28.31 33.83 -33.60
C LYS A 2 -28.41 32.30 -33.47
N ARG A 3 -28.89 31.59 -34.52
CA ARG A 3 -28.97 30.11 -34.52
C ARG A 3 -27.61 29.42 -34.40
N ILE A 4 -26.59 29.93 -35.10
CA ILE A 4 -25.21 29.42 -35.02
C ILE A 4 -24.65 29.63 -33.62
N LEU A 5 -24.85 30.83 -33.04
CA LEU A 5 -24.40 31.14 -31.69
C LEU A 5 -25.07 30.24 -30.63
N LEU A 6 -26.37 29.96 -30.79
CA LEU A 6 -27.11 29.02 -29.95
C LEU A 6 -26.58 27.58 -30.08
N SER A 7 -26.29 27.11 -31.29
CA SER A 7 -25.72 25.78 -31.52
C SER A 7 -24.30 25.64 -30.94
N VAL A 8 -23.45 26.66 -31.09
CA VAL A 8 -22.11 26.68 -30.49
C VAL A 8 -22.21 26.68 -28.96
N ALA A 9 -23.09 27.50 -28.39
CA ALA A 9 -23.33 27.51 -26.94
C ALA A 9 -23.85 26.16 -26.43
N ALA A 10 -24.77 25.51 -27.15
CA ALA A 10 -25.29 24.19 -26.78
C ALA A 10 -24.20 23.10 -26.84
N LEU A 11 -23.33 23.12 -27.85
CA LEU A 11 -22.20 22.18 -27.95
C LEU A 11 -21.17 22.39 -26.84
N LEU A 12 -20.87 23.65 -26.49
CA LEU A 12 -19.99 23.97 -25.37
C LEU A 12 -20.59 23.49 -24.05
N LEU A 13 -21.88 23.75 -23.81
CA LEU A 13 -22.59 23.28 -22.61
C LEU A 13 -22.58 21.76 -22.51
N LEU A 14 -22.84 21.05 -23.61
CA LEU A 14 -22.77 19.59 -23.66
C LEU A 14 -21.35 19.09 -23.37
N SER A 15 -20.33 19.73 -23.94
CA SER A 15 -18.93 19.36 -23.71
C SER A 15 -18.52 19.55 -22.24
N VAL A 16 -18.94 20.66 -21.63
CA VAL A 16 -18.74 20.90 -20.19
C VAL A 16 -19.50 19.86 -19.36
N ALA A 17 -20.75 19.54 -19.70
CA ALA A 17 -21.52 18.53 -19.00
C ALA A 17 -20.88 17.14 -19.07
N VAL A 18 -20.39 16.73 -20.24
CA VAL A 18 -19.66 15.46 -20.44
C VAL A 18 -18.36 15.45 -19.62
N LEU A 19 -17.60 16.54 -19.62
CA LEU A 19 -16.37 16.66 -18.83
C LEU A 19 -16.67 16.58 -17.32
N VAL A 20 -17.67 17.31 -16.84
CA VAL A 20 -18.11 17.26 -15.43
C VAL A 20 -18.54 15.84 -15.07
N TYR A 21 -19.35 15.20 -15.90
CA TYR A 21 -19.75 13.81 -15.68
C TYR A 21 -18.53 12.88 -15.60
N PHE A 22 -17.58 12.98 -16.55
CA PHE A 22 -16.36 12.17 -16.53
C PHE A 22 -15.52 12.38 -15.27
N LEU A 23 -15.34 13.63 -14.83
CA LEU A 23 -14.55 13.95 -13.65
C LEU A 23 -15.19 13.44 -12.35
N PHE A 24 -16.51 13.57 -12.21
CA PHE A 24 -17.23 13.32 -10.96
C PHE A 24 -18.00 12.00 -10.89
N ARG A 25 -18.08 11.20 -11.97
CA ARG A 25 -18.76 9.89 -11.95
C ARG A 25 -18.19 8.92 -10.89
N PRO A 26 -18.98 7.99 -10.35
CA PRO A 26 -18.48 6.92 -9.47
C PRO A 26 -17.47 5.99 -10.18
N LEU A 27 -16.99 4.96 -9.48
CA LEU A 27 -16.27 3.86 -10.13
C LEU A 27 -17.23 3.13 -11.08
N SER A 28 -16.69 2.58 -12.16
CA SER A 28 -17.46 1.74 -13.10
C SER A 28 -17.87 0.40 -12.48
N VAL A 29 -17.05 -0.10 -11.56
CA VAL A 29 -17.27 -1.34 -10.80
C VAL A 29 -16.98 -1.03 -9.33
N VAL A 30 -17.87 -1.46 -8.45
CA VAL A 30 -17.65 -1.37 -7.00
C VAL A 30 -16.87 -2.62 -6.57
N PRO A 31 -15.66 -2.48 -5.99
CA PRO A 31 -14.94 -3.63 -5.46
C PRO A 31 -15.77 -4.31 -4.37
N VAL A 32 -15.92 -5.63 -4.46
CA VAL A 32 -16.64 -6.44 -3.47
C VAL A 32 -15.64 -7.29 -2.69
N PRO A 33 -15.87 -7.54 -1.39
CA PRO A 33 -15.05 -8.47 -0.63
C PRO A 33 -15.02 -9.86 -1.27
N ALA A 34 -13.89 -10.55 -1.15
CA ALA A 34 -13.75 -11.92 -1.61
C ALA A 34 -14.55 -12.88 -0.71
N GLU A 35 -14.84 -14.07 -1.24
CA GLU A 35 -15.41 -15.17 -0.45
C GLU A 35 -14.33 -15.75 0.48
N LEU A 36 -14.31 -15.23 1.71
CA LEU A 36 -13.35 -15.57 2.76
C LEU A 36 -13.97 -16.50 3.79
N GLN A 37 -13.19 -17.46 4.26
CA GLN A 37 -13.58 -18.32 5.38
C GLN A 37 -12.99 -17.76 6.68
N CYS A 38 -13.84 -17.34 7.60
CA CYS A 38 -13.39 -16.78 8.87
C CYS A 38 -12.97 -17.88 9.84
N TYR A 39 -11.72 -17.83 10.30
CA TYR A 39 -11.26 -18.68 11.39
C TYR A 39 -11.76 -18.18 12.76
N ASP A 40 -12.03 -19.13 13.65
CA ASP A 40 -12.12 -18.87 15.09
C ASP A 40 -10.70 -18.79 15.66
N LEU A 41 -10.35 -17.63 16.25
CA LEU A 41 -9.05 -17.41 16.87
C LEU A 41 -8.76 -18.35 18.05
N GLY A 42 -9.80 -18.95 18.65
CA GLY A 42 -9.68 -19.99 19.68
C GLY A 42 -9.25 -21.35 19.15
N GLN A 43 -9.30 -21.57 17.83
CA GLN A 43 -8.94 -22.83 17.15
C GLN A 43 -7.60 -22.70 16.41
N GLY A 44 -6.61 -22.16 17.11
CA GLY A 44 -5.30 -21.88 16.54
C GLY A 44 -4.25 -21.63 17.62
N GLY A 45 -3.02 -21.37 17.17
CA GLY A 45 -1.89 -21.10 18.04
C GLY A 45 -0.97 -20.05 17.45
N TYR A 46 -0.05 -19.54 18.27
CA TYR A 46 0.95 -18.57 17.81
C TYR A 46 2.30 -19.23 17.57
N VAL A 47 2.91 -18.88 16.45
CA VAL A 47 4.29 -19.22 16.13
C VAL A 47 5.16 -17.95 16.15
N PRO A 48 6.45 -18.04 16.49
CA PRO A 48 7.37 -16.92 16.31
C PRO A 48 7.36 -16.45 14.85
N LEU A 49 7.32 -15.13 14.64
CA LEU A 49 7.47 -14.55 13.31
C LEU A 49 8.90 -14.08 13.15
N ASP A 50 9.72 -14.76 12.35
CA ASP A 50 11.11 -14.37 12.12
C ASP A 50 11.25 -13.32 11.00
N ALA A 51 12.46 -12.78 10.83
CA ALA A 51 12.75 -11.90 9.71
C ALA A 51 12.58 -12.66 8.38
N PRO A 52 11.90 -12.07 7.38
CA PRO A 52 11.58 -12.78 6.15
C PRO A 52 12.82 -13.05 5.30
N ASN A 53 12.77 -14.15 4.54
CA ASN A 53 13.67 -14.36 3.42
C ASN A 53 13.28 -13.49 2.20
N GLN A 54 11.98 -13.25 2.02
CA GLN A 54 11.38 -12.42 0.99
C GLN A 54 10.11 -11.75 1.53
N ALA A 55 9.84 -10.53 1.10
CA ALA A 55 8.64 -9.80 1.47
C ALA A 55 7.99 -9.17 0.23
N PHE A 56 6.72 -9.48 0.02
CA PHE A 56 5.89 -8.91 -1.04
C PHE A 56 4.79 -8.06 -0.43
N GLY A 57 4.35 -7.03 -1.16
CA GLY A 57 3.13 -6.31 -0.86
C GLY A 57 2.15 -6.41 -2.02
N VAL A 58 0.88 -6.58 -1.69
CA VAL A 58 -0.25 -6.55 -2.62
C VAL A 58 -1.08 -5.31 -2.31
N GLY A 59 -1.03 -4.33 -3.21
CA GLY A 59 -1.75 -3.08 -3.06
C GLY A 59 -3.22 -3.18 -3.46
N LEU A 60 -4.00 -2.18 -3.07
CA LEU A 60 -5.40 -1.99 -3.51
C LEU A 60 -6.32 -3.18 -3.20
N SER A 61 -6.20 -3.75 -2.00
CA SER A 61 -6.98 -4.92 -1.58
C SER A 61 -8.26 -4.61 -0.79
N TYR A 62 -8.58 -3.33 -0.59
CA TYR A 62 -9.81 -2.88 0.08
C TYR A 62 -10.53 -1.83 -0.78
N ALA A 63 -11.86 -1.94 -0.84
CA ALA A 63 -12.70 -1.02 -1.60
C ALA A 63 -12.50 0.44 -1.17
N GLY A 64 -12.51 0.72 0.15
CA GLY A 64 -12.32 2.08 0.68
C GLY A 64 -10.97 2.70 0.31
N HIS A 65 -9.91 1.90 0.26
CA HIS A 65 -8.58 2.38 -0.15
C HIS A 65 -8.49 2.62 -1.67
N ILE A 66 -9.13 1.78 -2.48
CA ILE A 66 -9.29 2.03 -3.91
C ILE A 66 -10.05 3.34 -4.13
N GLU A 67 -11.11 3.59 -3.37
CA GLU A 67 -11.92 4.80 -3.54
C GLU A 67 -11.15 6.09 -3.22
N GLU A 68 -10.25 6.07 -2.23
CA GLU A 68 -9.49 7.25 -1.80
C GLU A 68 -8.23 7.54 -2.64
N THR A 69 -7.69 6.54 -3.35
CA THR A 69 -6.43 6.64 -4.08
C THR A 69 -6.52 6.41 -5.59
N ALA A 70 -7.53 5.67 -6.09
CA ALA A 70 -7.62 5.26 -7.48
C ALA A 70 -8.61 6.11 -8.31
N SER A 71 -8.26 6.33 -9.59
CA SER A 71 -9.17 6.97 -10.57
C SER A 71 -10.20 6.03 -11.18
N SER A 72 -9.89 4.73 -11.13
CA SER A 72 -10.59 3.63 -11.79
C SER A 72 -10.21 2.33 -11.09
N PHE A 73 -11.09 1.34 -11.19
CA PHE A 73 -10.85 -0.03 -10.74
C PHE A 73 -11.25 -0.95 -11.89
N ASP A 74 -10.37 -1.89 -12.20
CA ASP A 74 -10.60 -2.95 -13.18
C ASP A 74 -10.50 -4.28 -12.42
N PRO A 75 -11.62 -5.01 -12.24
CA PRO A 75 -11.62 -6.26 -11.49
C PRO A 75 -10.82 -7.38 -12.17
N ASP A 76 -10.58 -7.26 -13.48
CA ASP A 76 -9.88 -8.28 -14.27
C ASP A 76 -8.37 -8.00 -14.34
N ALA A 77 -7.92 -6.82 -13.93
CA ALA A 77 -6.51 -6.47 -13.88
C ALA A 77 -5.83 -7.00 -12.61
N SER A 78 -4.61 -7.51 -12.75
CA SER A 78 -3.78 -7.86 -11.59
C SER A 78 -3.53 -6.63 -10.71
N PRO A 79 -3.64 -6.76 -9.38
CA PRO A 79 -3.34 -5.66 -8.47
C PRO A 79 -1.85 -5.30 -8.52
N PRO A 80 -1.48 -4.11 -8.00
CA PRO A 80 -0.08 -3.78 -7.77
C PRO A 80 0.58 -4.83 -6.87
N VAL A 81 1.63 -5.47 -7.37
CA VAL A 81 2.52 -6.34 -6.58
C VAL A 81 3.91 -5.74 -6.59
N PHE A 82 4.52 -5.62 -5.41
CA PHE A 82 5.86 -5.05 -5.25
C PHE A 82 6.66 -5.81 -4.20
N VAL A 83 7.98 -5.65 -4.24
CA VAL A 83 8.90 -6.24 -3.26
C VAL A 83 9.21 -5.20 -2.18
N LYS A 84 9.22 -5.63 -0.92
CA LYS A 84 9.78 -4.86 0.20
C LYS A 84 11.16 -5.40 0.56
N SER A 85 12.12 -4.48 0.74
CA SER A 85 13.47 -4.84 1.16
C SER A 85 13.44 -5.50 2.54
N ARG A 86 14.24 -6.56 2.72
CA ARG A 86 14.46 -7.19 4.03
C ARG A 86 14.99 -6.22 5.07
N GLY A 87 15.76 -5.20 4.64
CA GLY A 87 16.28 -4.14 5.52
C GLY A 87 15.19 -3.21 6.09
N SER A 88 13.96 -3.27 5.58
CA SER A 88 12.83 -2.53 6.14
C SER A 88 12.19 -3.23 7.34
N PHE A 89 12.47 -4.51 7.57
CA PHE A 89 11.91 -5.29 8.67
C PHE A 89 12.23 -4.66 10.03
N ALA A 90 11.21 -4.53 10.87
CA ALA A 90 11.35 -4.01 12.22
C ALA A 90 10.40 -4.73 13.18
N ARG A 91 10.66 -4.54 14.48
CA ARG A 91 9.82 -5.04 15.57
C ARG A 91 9.05 -3.90 16.22
N THR A 92 8.06 -4.27 17.03
CA THR A 92 7.42 -3.33 17.93
C THR A 92 8.47 -2.65 18.85
N GLY A 93 8.29 -1.37 19.14
CA GLY A 93 9.25 -0.52 19.82
C GLY A 93 10.37 0.04 18.95
N ALA A 94 10.42 -0.27 17.65
CA ALA A 94 11.46 0.24 16.78
C ALA A 94 11.39 1.77 16.63
N ARG A 95 12.57 2.38 16.54
CA ARG A 95 12.77 3.78 16.16
C ARG A 95 12.96 3.82 14.65
N VAL A 96 12.00 4.42 13.94
CA VAL A 96 12.02 4.50 12.48
C VAL A 96 12.64 5.85 12.08
N PRO A 97 13.80 5.87 11.41
CA PRO A 97 14.41 7.12 10.96
C PRO A 97 13.54 7.78 9.90
N PHE A 98 13.29 9.08 10.05
CA PHE A 98 12.63 9.89 9.04
C PHE A 98 13.57 10.07 7.83
N PRO A 99 13.23 9.59 6.62
CA PRO A 99 14.13 9.70 5.48
C PRO A 99 14.46 11.16 5.15
N THR A 100 15.75 11.46 5.01
CA THR A 100 16.22 12.80 4.63
C THR A 100 16.06 13.03 3.13
N PRO A 101 16.02 14.29 2.65
CA PRO A 101 16.02 14.60 1.22
C PRO A 101 17.15 13.89 0.47
N ARG A 102 18.35 13.88 1.04
CA ARG A 102 19.51 13.16 0.48
C ARG A 102 19.22 11.67 0.27
N VAL A 103 18.73 10.98 1.31
CA VAL A 103 18.44 9.53 1.24
C VAL A 103 17.34 9.24 0.21
N LEU A 104 16.30 10.06 0.15
CA LEU A 104 15.21 9.92 -0.84
C LEU A 104 15.71 10.10 -2.27
N ILE A 105 16.51 11.14 -2.51
CA ILE A 105 17.08 11.47 -3.82
C ILE A 105 18.05 10.36 -4.27
N GLU A 106 18.98 9.94 -3.42
CA GLU A 106 19.94 8.87 -3.73
C GLU A 106 19.23 7.54 -4.01
N SER A 107 18.17 7.24 -3.26
CA SER A 107 17.35 6.04 -3.48
C SER A 107 16.60 6.09 -4.82
N ALA A 108 16.02 7.24 -5.18
CA ALA A 108 15.34 7.42 -6.46
C ALA A 108 16.31 7.34 -7.65
N ASP A 109 17.51 7.91 -7.51
CA ASP A 109 18.57 7.86 -8.53
C ASP A 109 19.12 6.43 -8.74
N ALA A 110 19.21 5.65 -7.66
CA ALA A 110 19.59 4.24 -7.73
C ALA A 110 18.56 3.38 -8.50
N LEU A 111 17.28 3.76 -8.45
CA LEU A 111 16.21 3.08 -9.20
C LEU A 111 16.09 3.60 -10.65
N GLU A 112 16.33 4.88 -10.88
CA GLU A 112 16.29 5.52 -12.19
C GLU A 112 17.48 6.48 -12.35
N LEU A 113 18.55 5.99 -12.99
CA LEU A 113 19.80 6.73 -13.16
C LEU A 113 19.58 8.11 -13.78
N GLY A 114 20.14 9.14 -13.15
CA GLY A 114 20.05 10.54 -13.58
C GLY A 114 18.87 11.29 -12.97
N LEU A 115 17.90 10.59 -12.37
CA LEU A 115 16.78 11.22 -11.67
C LEU A 115 17.25 12.08 -10.50
N GLY A 116 18.35 11.70 -9.84
CA GLY A 116 18.89 12.42 -8.70
C GLY A 116 19.27 13.86 -9.03
N GLU A 117 19.79 14.13 -10.24
CA GLU A 117 20.14 15.50 -10.65
C GLU A 117 18.89 16.39 -10.74
N THR A 118 17.84 15.90 -11.41
CA THR A 118 16.54 16.59 -11.48
C THR A 118 15.96 16.84 -10.10
N LEU A 119 15.99 15.83 -9.22
CA LEU A 119 15.43 15.99 -7.87
C LEU A 119 16.23 16.97 -7.01
N ARG A 120 17.56 17.01 -7.11
CA ARG A 120 18.37 18.01 -6.39
C ARG A 120 18.09 19.44 -6.85
N SER A 121 17.87 19.62 -8.15
CA SER A 121 17.51 20.91 -8.75
C SER A 121 16.12 21.36 -8.31
N ASP A 122 15.12 20.50 -8.52
CA ASP A 122 13.72 20.91 -8.48
C ASP A 122 13.08 20.70 -7.09
N PHE A 123 13.66 19.80 -6.28
CA PHE A 123 13.16 19.39 -4.96
C PHE A 123 14.31 19.25 -3.94
N PRO A 124 15.12 20.30 -3.67
CA PRO A 124 16.26 20.20 -2.75
C PRO A 124 15.85 19.76 -1.34
N GLU A 125 14.64 20.14 -0.90
CA GLU A 125 14.04 19.78 0.38
C GLU A 125 12.95 18.70 0.21
N LEU A 126 13.23 17.67 -0.60
CA LEU A 126 12.29 16.58 -0.85
C LEU A 126 11.85 15.90 0.46
N ALA A 127 10.62 16.15 0.90
CA ALA A 127 10.03 15.47 2.05
C ALA A 127 9.55 14.06 1.67
N PRO A 128 9.61 13.06 2.59
CA PRO A 128 9.14 11.70 2.30
C PRO A 128 7.63 11.61 2.10
N LEU A 129 6.86 12.55 2.67
CA LEU A 129 5.40 12.43 2.84
C LEU A 129 5.08 11.07 3.51
N LEU A 130 5.60 10.90 4.72
CA LEU A 130 5.62 9.64 5.45
C LEU A 130 4.21 9.23 5.90
N ASP A 131 3.78 8.04 5.49
CA ASP A 131 2.41 7.54 5.66
C ASP A 131 2.40 6.21 6.42
N TYR A 132 1.25 5.89 6.99
CA TYR A 132 0.96 4.64 7.71
C TYR A 132 -0.08 3.81 6.97
N GLU A 133 0.04 2.50 7.09
CA GLU A 133 -0.85 1.53 6.45
C GLU A 133 -0.97 0.31 7.36
N VAL A 134 -2.03 0.23 8.18
CA VAL A 134 -2.29 -1.01 8.94
C VAL A 134 -2.63 -2.14 7.96
N GLU A 135 -1.99 -3.29 8.14
CA GLU A 135 -2.24 -4.48 7.33
C GLU A 135 -2.27 -5.75 8.19
N MET A 136 -3.07 -6.71 7.76
CA MET A 136 -2.93 -8.10 8.21
C MET A 136 -1.93 -8.81 7.29
N GLY A 137 -0.68 -8.94 7.71
CA GLY A 137 0.29 -9.75 6.96
C GLY A 137 0.00 -11.24 7.07
N LEU A 138 0.48 -12.00 6.08
CA LEU A 138 0.59 -13.46 6.16
C LEU A 138 2.03 -13.92 5.95
N VAL A 139 2.39 -15.04 6.57
CA VAL A 139 3.68 -15.72 6.43
C VAL A 139 3.46 -17.15 5.98
N LEU A 140 4.27 -17.60 5.02
CA LEU A 140 4.23 -18.98 4.54
C LEU A 140 4.92 -19.87 5.57
N LEU A 141 4.22 -20.85 6.14
CA LEU A 141 4.78 -21.78 7.13
C LEU A 141 5.33 -23.07 6.48
N GLU A 142 5.19 -23.19 5.17
CA GLU A 142 5.71 -24.25 4.32
C GLU A 142 6.06 -23.70 2.93
N ASP A 143 6.84 -24.48 2.18
CA ASP A 143 7.08 -24.20 0.77
C ASP A 143 5.80 -24.50 -0.03
N ILE A 144 5.43 -23.59 -0.92
CA ILE A 144 4.23 -23.71 -1.76
C ILE A 144 4.68 -23.98 -3.19
N ASP A 145 4.21 -25.12 -3.74
CA ASP A 145 4.31 -25.42 -5.16
C ASP A 145 3.26 -24.55 -5.91
N PRO A 146 3.69 -23.63 -6.81
CA PRO A 146 2.77 -22.78 -7.55
C PRO A 146 1.73 -23.53 -8.38
N SER A 147 2.01 -24.77 -8.80
CA SER A 147 1.05 -25.60 -9.55
C SER A 147 -0.21 -25.95 -8.76
N ARG A 148 -0.19 -25.81 -7.43
CA ARG A 148 -1.33 -26.05 -6.55
C ARG A 148 -2.23 -24.83 -6.39
N LEU A 149 -1.81 -23.65 -6.83
CA LEU A 149 -2.58 -22.40 -6.61
C LEU A 149 -3.91 -22.36 -7.39
N ASP A 150 -4.04 -23.18 -8.43
CA ASP A 150 -5.27 -23.32 -9.22
C ASP A 150 -6.24 -24.37 -8.65
N ASP A 151 -5.84 -25.14 -7.64
CA ASP A 151 -6.70 -26.10 -6.95
C ASP A 151 -7.58 -25.36 -5.91
N PRO A 152 -8.92 -25.34 -6.06
CA PRO A 152 -9.81 -24.64 -5.13
C PRO A 152 -9.86 -25.28 -3.74
N SER A 153 -9.41 -26.53 -3.59
CA SER A 153 -9.31 -27.22 -2.30
C SER A 153 -7.97 -26.98 -1.58
N PHE A 154 -7.04 -26.27 -2.24
CA PHE A 154 -5.72 -26.03 -1.67
C PHE A 154 -5.79 -25.10 -0.46
N ALA A 155 -5.31 -25.62 0.68
CA ALA A 155 -5.23 -24.92 1.95
C ALA A 155 -3.79 -24.98 2.48
N PRO A 156 -2.92 -24.03 2.10
CA PRO A 156 -1.54 -23.99 2.59
C PRO A 156 -1.51 -23.62 4.08
N ARG A 157 -0.45 -24.05 4.76
CA ARG A 157 -0.16 -23.59 6.13
C ARG A 157 0.35 -22.15 6.11
N LEU A 158 -0.51 -21.23 6.54
CA LEU A 158 -0.22 -19.81 6.66
C LEU A 158 -0.31 -19.36 8.12
N GLY A 159 0.56 -18.43 8.50
CA GLY A 159 0.43 -17.65 9.73
C GLY A 159 -0.02 -16.23 9.39
N PHE A 160 -0.78 -15.59 10.29
CA PHE A 160 -1.35 -14.26 10.14
C PHE A 160 -0.88 -13.35 11.27
N PHE A 161 -0.53 -12.11 10.95
CA PHE A 161 0.01 -11.16 11.91
C PHE A 161 -0.35 -9.72 11.52
N ILE A 162 -0.09 -8.77 12.42
CA ILE A 162 -0.27 -7.34 12.12
C ILE A 162 1.04 -6.70 11.71
N ALA A 163 0.97 -5.86 10.69
CA ALA A 163 2.06 -5.07 10.17
C ALA A 163 1.64 -3.61 9.95
N ASN A 164 2.62 -2.73 9.87
CA ASN A 164 2.44 -1.38 9.33
C ASN A 164 3.28 -1.26 8.06
N ASP A 165 2.67 -1.02 6.90
CA ASP A 165 3.38 -0.80 5.64
C ASP A 165 3.71 0.70 5.44
N LEU A 166 4.65 1.19 6.25
CA LEU A 166 5.07 2.60 6.18
C LEU A 166 5.55 2.95 4.78
N SER A 167 5.17 4.15 4.33
CA SER A 167 5.33 4.54 2.93
C SER A 167 5.83 5.98 2.78
N ALA A 168 6.91 6.18 2.03
CA ALA A 168 7.38 7.50 1.60
C ALA A 168 6.67 7.89 0.28
N ARG A 169 5.50 8.51 0.38
CA ARG A 169 4.63 8.77 -0.78
C ARG A 169 5.27 9.62 -1.87
N SER A 170 6.23 10.48 -1.52
CA SER A 170 6.96 11.26 -2.54
C SER A 170 7.68 10.37 -3.55
N ILE A 171 8.30 9.28 -3.09
CA ILE A 171 8.91 8.26 -3.97
C ILE A 171 7.85 7.52 -4.77
N GLY A 172 6.74 7.13 -4.13
CA GLY A 172 5.64 6.44 -4.81
C GLY A 172 5.06 7.25 -5.99
N ILE A 173 4.92 8.57 -5.82
CA ILE A 173 4.45 9.49 -6.86
C ILE A 173 5.42 9.57 -8.04
N LEU A 174 6.74 9.44 -7.81
CA LEU A 174 7.73 9.44 -8.90
C LEU A 174 7.61 8.24 -9.84
N GLY A 175 6.91 7.18 -9.42
CA GLY A 175 6.56 6.05 -10.28
C GLY A 175 5.37 6.29 -11.20
N GLU A 176 4.62 7.38 -11.02
CA GLU A 176 3.41 7.62 -11.83
C GLU A 176 3.74 7.81 -13.32
N GLY A 177 3.05 7.05 -14.16
CA GLY A 177 3.25 7.06 -15.61
C GLY A 177 4.54 6.36 -16.07
N ARG A 178 5.25 5.65 -15.17
CA ARG A 178 6.45 4.88 -15.51
C ARG A 178 6.13 3.39 -15.73
N PRO A 179 6.79 2.70 -16.67
CA PRO A 179 6.62 1.25 -16.85
C PRO A 179 6.98 0.45 -15.59
N ASN A 180 7.98 0.89 -14.83
CA ASN A 180 8.44 0.27 -13.58
C ASN A 180 7.77 0.87 -12.33
N ARG A 181 6.51 1.35 -12.43
CA ARG A 181 5.78 1.99 -11.32
C ARG A 181 5.83 1.20 -10.02
N TYR A 182 5.71 -0.13 -10.07
CA TYR A 182 5.69 -0.96 -8.86
C TYR A 182 7.07 -1.11 -8.21
N ALA A 183 8.16 -0.85 -8.94
CA ALA A 183 9.49 -0.72 -8.34
C ALA A 183 9.60 0.55 -7.49
N TYR A 184 8.97 1.66 -7.89
CA TYR A 184 8.86 2.86 -7.06
C TYR A 184 8.00 2.62 -5.81
N TRP A 185 6.94 1.82 -5.93
CA TRP A 185 6.13 1.42 -4.76
C TRP A 185 6.97 0.61 -3.78
N GLY A 186 7.66 -0.43 -4.26
CA GLY A 186 8.60 -1.21 -3.45
C GLY A 186 9.65 -0.35 -2.77
N LEU A 187 10.31 0.56 -3.52
CA LEU A 187 11.30 1.47 -2.97
C LEU A 187 10.72 2.39 -1.89
N SER A 188 9.54 2.98 -2.15
CA SER A 188 8.87 3.89 -1.20
C SER A 188 8.53 3.23 0.13
N LYS A 189 8.48 1.89 0.16
CA LYS A 189 8.11 1.04 1.28
C LYS A 189 9.30 0.28 1.86
N SER A 190 10.52 0.58 1.42
CA SER A 190 11.71 -0.25 1.73
C SER A 190 12.78 0.43 2.58
N PHE A 191 12.53 1.64 3.08
CA PHE A 191 13.45 2.33 3.98
C PHE A 191 13.59 1.59 5.33
N PRO A 192 14.70 1.77 6.07
CA PRO A 192 14.90 1.12 7.36
C PRO A 192 13.71 1.32 8.30
N GLY A 193 13.18 0.21 8.82
CA GLY A 193 12.03 0.22 9.72
C GLY A 193 10.67 0.47 9.06
N PHE A 194 10.54 0.41 7.73
CA PHE A 194 9.25 0.59 7.03
C PHE A 194 8.36 -0.67 6.99
N MET A 195 8.78 -1.75 7.62
CA MET A 195 8.00 -2.98 7.79
C MET A 195 8.05 -3.45 9.24
N PRO A 196 7.55 -2.67 10.21
CA PRO A 196 7.39 -3.15 11.56
C PRO A 196 6.23 -4.16 11.61
N VAL A 197 6.51 -5.32 12.22
CA VAL A 197 5.56 -6.44 12.31
C VAL A 197 5.43 -6.92 13.75
N ALA A 198 4.34 -7.65 14.04
CA ALA A 198 4.15 -8.30 15.33
C ALA A 198 5.21 -9.38 15.57
N ASP A 199 5.48 -9.72 16.84
CA ASP A 199 6.52 -10.71 17.19
C ASP A 199 6.11 -12.15 16.87
N LYS A 200 4.81 -12.40 16.72
CA LYS A 200 4.22 -13.72 16.49
C LYS A 200 3.17 -13.64 15.40
N ALA A 201 3.02 -14.75 14.68
CA ALA A 201 1.91 -14.97 13.76
C ALA A 201 0.97 -16.01 14.35
N TRP A 202 -0.34 -15.76 14.27
CA TRP A 202 -1.37 -16.73 14.60
C TRP A 202 -1.58 -17.69 13.42
N MET A 203 -1.70 -18.99 13.67
CA MET A 203 -2.03 -19.98 12.65
C MET A 203 -3.22 -20.85 13.09
N PRO A 204 -4.11 -21.23 12.17
CA PRO A 204 -5.20 -22.15 12.48
C PRO A 204 -4.66 -23.55 12.76
N GLU A 205 -5.33 -24.32 13.63
CA GLU A 205 -5.06 -25.75 13.79
C GLU A 205 -5.37 -26.54 12.51
N ASN A 206 -6.46 -26.16 11.84
CA ASN A 206 -6.94 -26.77 10.60
C ASN A 206 -7.00 -25.69 9.49
N PRO A 207 -5.99 -25.61 8.61
CA PRO A 207 -6.03 -24.73 7.45
C PRO A 207 -7.22 -25.04 6.54
N ALA A 208 -7.85 -24.01 6.01
CA ALA A 208 -8.96 -24.10 5.08
C ALA A 208 -8.72 -23.22 3.84
N PRO A 209 -9.29 -23.58 2.67
CA PRO A 209 -9.23 -22.75 1.48
C PRO A 209 -9.83 -21.36 1.75
N ASN A 210 -9.17 -20.30 1.26
CA ASN A 210 -9.57 -18.91 1.49
C ASN A 210 -9.73 -18.52 2.98
N GLY A 211 -9.14 -19.29 3.90
CA GLY A 211 -9.28 -19.06 5.33
C GLY A 211 -8.41 -17.90 5.83
N ILE A 212 -9.00 -16.99 6.61
CA ILE A 212 -8.31 -15.89 7.30
C ILE A 212 -8.91 -15.63 8.70
N PRO A 213 -8.19 -14.95 9.61
CA PRO A 213 -8.81 -14.31 10.76
C PRO A 213 -9.65 -13.11 10.31
N CYS A 214 -10.97 -13.18 10.48
CA CYS A 214 -11.88 -12.04 10.24
C CYS A 214 -11.95 -11.16 11.48
N VAL A 215 -11.05 -10.18 11.57
CA VAL A 215 -10.82 -9.37 12.77
C VAL A 215 -10.86 -7.90 12.42
N GLU A 216 -11.14 -7.05 13.41
CA GLU A 216 -10.94 -5.61 13.26
C GLU A 216 -9.44 -5.28 13.33
N ILE A 217 -8.98 -4.46 12.39
CA ILE A 217 -7.64 -3.88 12.37
C ILE A 217 -7.72 -2.35 12.42
N GLU A 218 -6.74 -1.74 13.10
CA GLU A 218 -6.71 -0.31 13.35
C GLU A 218 -5.30 0.27 13.29
N SER A 219 -5.20 1.52 12.84
CA SER A 219 -4.01 2.36 13.02
C SER A 219 -4.34 3.56 13.89
N LEU A 220 -3.41 3.91 14.77
CA LEU A 220 -3.44 5.06 15.65
C LEU A 220 -2.17 5.88 15.45
N VAL A 221 -2.31 7.20 15.36
CA VAL A 221 -1.19 8.14 15.36
C VAL A 221 -1.34 9.03 16.58
N ASN A 222 -0.35 9.00 17.48
CA ASN A 222 -0.39 9.72 18.76
C ASN A 222 -1.69 9.46 19.56
N GLY A 223 -2.18 8.22 19.52
CA GLY A 223 -3.43 7.81 20.17
C GLY A 223 -4.73 8.13 19.42
N GLU A 224 -4.68 8.88 18.33
CA GLU A 224 -5.85 9.17 17.49
C GLU A 224 -6.04 8.07 16.43
N VAL A 225 -7.23 7.47 16.38
CA VAL A 225 -7.57 6.46 15.37
C VAL A 225 -7.58 7.08 13.97
N ARG A 226 -6.83 6.50 13.04
CA ARG A 226 -6.72 6.95 11.65
C ARG A 226 -7.30 5.99 10.63
N GLN A 227 -7.22 4.68 10.89
CA GLN A 227 -7.87 3.62 10.13
C GLN A 227 -8.54 2.65 11.10
N ARG A 228 -9.70 2.10 10.70
CA ARG A 228 -10.44 1.05 11.43
C ARG A 228 -11.32 0.30 10.43
N GLN A 229 -11.07 -0.99 10.23
CA GLN A 229 -11.84 -1.80 9.29
C GLN A 229 -11.73 -3.30 9.61
N SER A 230 -12.65 -4.11 9.09
CA SER A 230 -12.57 -5.58 9.18
C SER A 230 -11.69 -6.16 8.08
N THR A 231 -10.87 -7.15 8.40
CA THR A 231 -10.13 -7.95 7.40
C THR A 231 -11.05 -8.78 6.50
N ALA A 232 -12.32 -8.99 6.88
CA ALA A 232 -13.33 -9.62 6.05
C ALA A 232 -13.70 -8.77 4.82
N ASP A 233 -13.33 -7.49 4.78
CA ASP A 233 -13.60 -6.59 3.66
C ASP A 233 -12.52 -6.67 2.55
N MET A 234 -11.50 -7.52 2.71
CA MET A 234 -10.50 -7.73 1.66
C MET A 234 -11.13 -8.28 0.40
N ILE A 235 -10.73 -7.73 -0.76
CA ILE A 235 -11.26 -8.12 -2.07
C ILE A 235 -10.48 -9.28 -2.72
N TYR A 236 -9.39 -9.72 -2.09
CA TYR A 236 -8.56 -10.82 -2.57
C TYR A 236 -8.34 -11.86 -1.48
N THR A 237 -8.40 -13.14 -1.83
CA THR A 237 -8.06 -14.24 -0.93
C THR A 237 -6.55 -14.45 -0.85
N PRO A 238 -6.04 -15.12 0.20
CA PRO A 238 -4.61 -15.48 0.29
C PRO A 238 -4.10 -16.20 -0.96
N ILE A 239 -4.89 -17.14 -1.52
CA ILE A 239 -4.50 -17.88 -2.73
C ILE A 239 -4.41 -16.95 -3.95
N GLN A 240 -5.36 -16.03 -4.13
CA GLN A 240 -5.28 -15.03 -5.21
C GLN A 240 -4.03 -14.15 -5.07
N MET A 241 -3.71 -13.70 -3.85
CA MET A 241 -2.49 -12.92 -3.59
C MET A 241 -1.22 -13.68 -3.97
N LEU A 242 -1.13 -14.97 -3.61
CA LEU A 242 0.00 -15.82 -3.99
C LEU A 242 0.09 -16.01 -5.52
N ARG A 243 -1.05 -16.14 -6.23
CA ARG A 243 -1.07 -16.16 -7.70
C ARG A 243 -0.57 -14.84 -8.29
N PHE A 244 -0.99 -13.70 -7.76
CA PHE A 244 -0.53 -12.40 -8.23
C PHE A 244 0.98 -12.24 -8.03
N ILE A 245 1.51 -12.69 -6.90
CA ILE A 245 2.94 -12.70 -6.62
C ILE A 245 3.69 -13.59 -7.60
N HIS A 246 3.24 -14.83 -7.79
CA HIS A 246 3.88 -15.75 -8.73
C HIS A 246 3.83 -15.21 -10.17
N GLY A 247 2.72 -14.61 -10.60
CA GLY A 247 2.60 -13.99 -11.91
C GLY A 247 3.50 -12.76 -12.10
N ALA A 248 3.71 -11.95 -11.06
CA ALA A 248 4.59 -10.79 -11.10
C ALA A 248 6.09 -11.16 -10.98
N PHE A 249 6.40 -12.23 -10.26
CA PHE A 249 7.76 -12.69 -9.97
C PHE A 249 7.87 -14.22 -10.16
N PRO A 250 7.80 -14.72 -11.39
CA PRO A 250 7.77 -16.18 -11.66
C PRO A 250 9.02 -16.92 -11.18
N GLU A 251 10.17 -16.23 -11.14
CA GLU A 251 11.44 -16.78 -10.66
C GLU A 251 11.60 -16.72 -9.13
N ALA A 252 10.68 -16.07 -8.41
CA ALA A 252 10.73 -15.98 -6.96
C ALA A 252 9.99 -17.18 -6.33
N PRO A 253 10.68 -18.05 -5.57
CA PRO A 253 10.03 -19.18 -4.93
C PRO A 253 9.08 -18.74 -3.81
N LEU A 254 7.92 -19.39 -3.72
CA LEU A 254 7.01 -19.27 -2.58
C LEU A 254 7.50 -20.13 -1.41
N SER A 255 8.66 -19.78 -0.87
CA SER A 255 9.33 -20.53 0.20
C SER A 255 8.75 -20.23 1.58
N LYS A 256 8.87 -21.20 2.50
CA LYS A 256 8.63 -20.99 3.93
C LYS A 256 9.40 -19.77 4.43
N GLY A 257 8.72 -18.92 5.20
CA GLY A 257 9.26 -17.66 5.74
C GLY A 257 9.07 -16.45 4.82
N THR A 258 8.52 -16.63 3.62
CA THR A 258 8.08 -15.51 2.79
C THR A 258 6.93 -14.78 3.51
N ILE A 259 7.02 -13.45 3.56
CA ILE A 259 5.96 -12.58 4.08
C ILE A 259 5.20 -11.96 2.91
N VAL A 260 3.88 -11.86 3.05
CA VAL A 260 3.00 -11.09 2.17
C VAL A 260 2.23 -10.07 3.00
N LEU A 261 2.41 -8.80 2.67
CA LEU A 261 1.61 -7.69 3.14
C LEU A 261 0.38 -7.58 2.23
N THR A 262 -0.81 -7.70 2.81
CA THR A 262 -2.05 -7.97 2.08
C THR A 262 -2.76 -6.71 1.60
N GLY A 263 -2.21 -5.53 1.87
CA GLY A 263 -2.79 -4.23 1.60
C GLY A 263 -3.58 -3.65 2.77
N THR A 264 -3.87 -2.36 2.66
CA THR A 264 -4.38 -1.52 3.75
C THR A 264 -5.83 -1.07 3.50
N PRO A 265 -6.66 -0.91 4.55
CA PRO A 265 -7.99 -0.32 4.43
C PRO A 265 -7.92 1.19 4.16
N GLY A 266 -9.08 1.80 3.89
CA GLY A 266 -9.17 3.24 3.70
C GLY A 266 -8.73 4.02 4.94
N GLY A 267 -8.24 5.24 4.75
CA GLY A 267 -7.93 6.17 5.84
C GLY A 267 -6.50 6.66 5.91
N VAL A 268 -5.65 6.30 4.95
CA VAL A 268 -4.24 6.72 4.87
C VAL A 268 -4.10 8.26 4.84
N ALA A 269 -2.90 8.78 5.09
CA ALA A 269 -2.63 10.22 5.04
C ALA A 269 -2.74 10.77 3.61
N MET A 270 -2.23 10.03 2.61
CA MET A 270 -2.32 10.45 1.22
C MET A 270 -3.71 10.22 0.63
N ARG A 271 -4.50 11.29 0.62
CA ARG A 271 -5.78 11.33 -0.11
C ARG A 271 -5.67 12.23 -1.34
N THR A 272 -6.22 11.77 -2.45
CA THR A 272 -6.34 12.56 -3.67
C THR A 272 -7.75 12.37 -4.24
N PRO A 273 -8.61 13.40 -4.21
CA PRO A 273 -9.95 13.31 -4.79
C PRO A 273 -9.93 12.73 -6.20
N ARG A 274 -10.83 11.79 -6.48
CA ARG A 274 -10.90 11.06 -7.76
C ARG A 274 -10.93 11.99 -8.98
N TRP A 275 -11.68 13.08 -8.89
CA TRP A 275 -11.78 14.06 -9.97
C TRP A 275 -10.44 14.73 -10.27
N LEU A 276 -9.59 14.97 -9.26
CA LEU A 276 -8.24 15.50 -9.45
C LEU A 276 -7.34 14.48 -10.15
N VAL A 277 -7.42 13.20 -9.75
CA VAL A 277 -6.64 12.14 -10.43
C VAL A 277 -7.04 12.07 -11.92
N ARG A 278 -8.35 12.05 -12.21
CA ARG A 278 -8.87 12.02 -13.59
C ARG A 278 -8.47 13.28 -14.38
N LEU A 279 -8.60 14.45 -13.79
CA LEU A 279 -8.18 15.71 -14.41
C LEU A 279 -6.69 15.70 -14.71
N SER A 280 -5.86 15.27 -13.74
CA SER A 280 -4.41 15.22 -13.90
C SER A 280 -3.98 14.30 -15.05
N ASN A 281 -4.68 13.18 -15.23
CA ASN A 281 -4.43 12.25 -16.32
C ASN A 281 -4.92 12.82 -17.65
N LEU A 282 -6.08 13.47 -17.67
CA LEU A 282 -6.64 14.10 -18.87
C LEU A 282 -5.74 15.21 -19.42
N VAL A 283 -5.16 16.04 -18.54
CA VAL A 283 -4.26 17.14 -18.94
C VAL A 283 -2.80 16.72 -19.03
N GLY A 284 -2.49 15.43 -18.80
CA GLY A 284 -1.13 14.89 -18.91
C GLY A 284 -0.12 15.49 -17.93
N LEU A 285 -0.49 15.71 -16.66
CA LEU A 285 0.46 16.22 -15.66
C LEU A 285 1.62 15.25 -15.47
N SER A 286 2.85 15.76 -15.57
CA SER A 286 4.05 14.97 -15.29
C SER A 286 4.11 14.57 -13.81
N ARG A 287 4.80 13.47 -13.52
CA ARG A 287 5.06 13.00 -12.14
C ARG A 287 5.65 14.10 -11.23
N PHE A 288 6.50 14.97 -11.78
CA PHE A 288 7.11 16.07 -11.04
C PHE A 288 6.09 17.16 -10.69
N ARG A 289 5.17 17.51 -11.61
CA ARG A 289 4.07 18.44 -11.30
C ARG A 289 3.12 17.87 -10.26
N LYS A 290 2.82 16.56 -10.34
CA LYS A 290 2.01 15.87 -9.34
C LYS A 290 2.69 15.88 -7.96
N LEU A 291 3.99 15.58 -7.91
CA LEU A 291 4.80 15.65 -6.69
C LEU A 291 4.82 17.08 -6.12
N ALA A 292 5.12 18.09 -6.93
CA ALA A 292 5.14 19.49 -6.51
C ALA A 292 3.77 19.93 -5.94
N THR A 293 2.68 19.55 -6.62
CA THR A 293 1.31 19.81 -6.14
C THR A 293 1.06 19.17 -4.78
N LYS A 294 1.53 17.93 -4.57
CA LYS A 294 1.33 17.23 -3.30
C LYS A 294 2.19 17.82 -2.17
N LEU A 295 3.44 18.19 -2.45
CA LEU A 295 4.34 18.82 -1.49
C LEU A 295 3.86 20.22 -1.08
N GLY A 296 3.29 20.99 -2.01
CA GLY A 296 2.72 22.31 -1.74
C GLY A 296 1.30 22.31 -1.17
N GLY A 297 0.69 21.14 -1.01
CA GLY A 297 -0.66 20.97 -0.46
C GLY A 297 -0.69 20.80 1.06
N ASP A 298 -1.85 20.41 1.59
CA ASP A 298 -1.97 20.04 3.00
C ASP A 298 -1.24 18.72 3.28
N THR A 299 -0.23 18.79 4.14
CA THR A 299 0.59 17.66 4.58
C THR A 299 0.41 17.34 6.06
N SER A 300 -0.58 17.95 6.74
CA SER A 300 -0.82 17.80 8.18
C SER A 300 -1.14 16.38 8.63
N ARG A 301 -1.67 15.54 7.73
CA ARG A 301 -1.99 14.13 8.03
C ARG A 301 -0.79 13.19 7.97
N PHE A 302 0.30 13.58 7.32
CA PHE A 302 1.51 12.76 7.22
C PHE A 302 2.29 12.78 8.54
N LEU A 303 3.00 11.69 8.78
CA LEU A 303 3.81 11.49 9.97
C LEU A 303 4.98 12.47 10.01
N ARG A 304 5.34 12.88 11.22
CA ARG A 304 6.45 13.79 11.53
C ARG A 304 7.39 13.15 12.54
N VAL A 305 8.60 13.70 12.64
CA VAL A 305 9.52 13.35 13.73
C VAL A 305 8.84 13.57 15.08
N GLY A 306 8.89 12.54 15.94
CA GLY A 306 8.25 12.52 17.25
C GLY A 306 6.91 11.77 17.26
N ASP A 307 6.29 11.51 16.12
CA ASP A 307 5.01 10.79 16.08
C ASP A 307 5.19 9.31 16.50
N GLU A 308 4.25 8.81 17.28
CA GLU A 308 4.09 7.39 17.56
C GLU A 308 2.97 6.82 16.70
N VAL A 309 3.26 5.71 16.01
CA VAL A 309 2.29 4.98 15.20
C VAL A 309 2.09 3.61 15.81
N THR A 310 0.86 3.30 16.17
CA THR A 310 0.47 1.97 16.64
C THR A 310 -0.54 1.36 15.68
N VAL A 311 -0.25 0.15 15.20
CA VAL A 311 -1.21 -0.68 14.49
C VAL A 311 -1.59 -1.87 15.36
N ARG A 312 -2.85 -2.31 15.30
CA ARG A 312 -3.33 -3.46 16.09
C ARG A 312 -4.42 -4.21 15.35
N GLY A 313 -4.55 -5.48 15.70
CA GLY A 313 -5.62 -6.34 15.22
C GLY A 313 -6.13 -7.21 16.35
N GLN A 314 -7.44 -7.37 16.46
CA GLN A 314 -8.05 -8.18 17.52
C GLN A 314 -7.47 -9.60 17.45
N GLY A 315 -6.80 -10.02 18.53
CA GLY A 315 -6.14 -11.34 18.60
C GLY A 315 -4.92 -11.54 17.69
N LEU A 316 -4.51 -10.57 16.87
CA LEU A 316 -3.29 -10.66 16.07
C LEU A 316 -2.14 -9.79 16.64
N GLY A 317 -2.38 -9.15 17.77
CA GLY A 317 -1.39 -8.37 18.51
C GLY A 317 -1.38 -6.90 18.13
N LYS A 318 -0.28 -6.22 18.50
CA LYS A 318 -0.05 -4.80 18.22
C LYS A 318 1.41 -4.54 17.88
N VAL A 319 1.63 -3.52 17.07
CA VAL A 319 2.96 -3.04 16.68
C VAL A 319 2.99 -1.54 16.86
N SER A 320 3.93 -1.04 17.65
CA SER A 320 4.11 0.38 17.89
C SER A 320 5.51 0.81 17.44
N VAL A 321 5.64 1.93 16.75
CA VAL A 321 6.92 2.51 16.36
C VAL A 321 6.94 4.01 16.62
N THR A 322 8.12 4.57 16.83
CA THR A 322 8.31 6.02 16.96
C THR A 322 9.10 6.54 15.76
N ILE A 323 8.59 7.59 15.13
CA ILE A 323 9.29 8.29 14.06
C ILE A 323 10.34 9.20 14.67
N THR A 324 11.58 9.05 14.22
CA THR A 324 12.73 9.73 14.82
C THR A 324 13.46 10.59 13.80
N GLY A 325 14.09 11.66 14.28
CA GLY A 325 15.03 12.41 13.47
C GLY A 325 16.13 11.48 12.98
N ASN A 326 16.65 11.75 11.80
CA ASN A 326 17.86 11.09 11.36
C ASN A 326 19.00 11.77 12.15
N ASP A 327 19.34 11.24 13.32
CA ASP A 327 20.52 11.64 14.10
C ASP A 327 21.77 11.15 13.35
N ALA A 328 22.02 11.73 12.18
CA ALA A 328 23.29 11.62 11.50
C ALA A 328 24.29 12.51 12.25
N GLY A 329 24.74 12.03 13.40
CA GLY A 329 25.91 12.56 14.10
C GLY A 329 25.82 12.48 15.63
N GLN A 330 26.40 11.44 16.21
CA GLN A 330 27.43 11.57 17.26
C GLN A 330 28.30 10.31 17.25
N PRO A 331 29.60 10.47 17.55
CA PRO A 331 30.72 10.41 16.58
C PRO A 331 31.11 9.03 16.06
#